data_AF-A0A1S3TC01-F1
#
_entry.id   AF-A0A1S3TC01-F1
#
_cell.length_a   1.000
_cell.length_b   1.000
_cell.length_c   1.000
_cell.angle_alpha   90.00
_cell.angle_beta   90.00
_cell.angle_gamma   90.00
#
_symmetry.space_group_name_H-M   'P 1'
#
loop_
_entity.id
_entity.type
_entity.pdbx_description
1 polymer ?
#
loop_
_entity_poly.entity_id
_entity_poly.type
_entity_poly.pdbx_seq_one_letter_code
_entity_poly.pdbx_strand_id
1 'polypeptide(L)'
;MASGTQSTGMLTREQLFHLFDRFSFLTSQPEVKNRISGAVQDKQEAVAVTTAIQEEIFLEMGVDPRFGISCLGKVSTVYENDMDLVIQFYKFLSKEEVACDEAELGEEEFAEKLLNQQMLQEQQLEMLKYMRKFNLDDQSAILEKLHQHMENGNYESETSILSAEQIEEIVPRKVSPLYTPR
;
A
#
# COMPACT_ATOMS: atom_id res chain seq x y z
N MET A 1 -16.57 22.45 -28.68
CA MET A 1 -15.09 22.36 -28.71
C MET A 1 -14.74 21.09 -27.97
N ALA A 2 -14.41 20.01 -28.69
CA ALA A 2 -13.97 18.78 -28.03
C ALA A 2 -12.53 19.04 -27.54
N SER A 3 -12.38 19.37 -26.26
CA SER A 3 -11.08 19.35 -25.60
C SER A 3 -10.55 17.93 -25.68
N GLY A 4 -9.45 17.71 -26.41
CA GLY A 4 -8.83 16.40 -26.50
C GLY A 4 -8.41 15.93 -25.11
N THR A 5 -8.76 14.71 -24.76
CA THR A 5 -8.33 14.11 -23.49
C THR A 5 -6.83 13.80 -23.54
N GLN A 6 -6.13 13.99 -22.42
CA GLN A 6 -4.74 13.59 -22.28
C GLN A 6 -4.63 12.08 -22.48
N SER A 7 -3.79 11.64 -23.40
CA SER A 7 -3.61 10.22 -23.77
C SER A 7 -2.14 9.81 -23.96
N THR A 8 -1.20 10.68 -23.63
CA THR A 8 0.25 10.44 -23.79
C THR A 8 1.05 10.99 -22.61
N GLY A 9 2.27 10.47 -22.42
CA GLY A 9 3.17 10.86 -21.34
C GLY A 9 2.90 10.10 -20.05
N MET A 10 2.91 10.81 -18.93
CA MET A 10 2.59 10.30 -17.59
C MET A 10 1.59 11.26 -16.93
N LEU A 11 0.77 10.75 -16.00
CA LEU A 11 -0.01 11.60 -15.11
C LEU A 11 0.93 12.45 -14.26
N THR A 12 0.63 13.75 -14.18
CA THR A 12 1.39 14.65 -13.32
C THR A 12 1.13 14.36 -11.83
N ARG A 13 2.03 14.84 -10.97
CA ARG A 13 1.86 14.76 -9.51
C ARG A 13 0.50 15.30 -9.06
N GLU A 14 0.07 16.45 -9.58
CA GLU A 14 -1.22 17.06 -9.23
C GLU A 14 -2.42 16.20 -9.65
N GLN A 15 -2.37 15.59 -10.83
CA GLN A 15 -3.43 14.69 -11.30
C GLN A 15 -3.52 13.41 -10.47
N LEU A 16 -2.37 12.87 -10.04
CA LEU A 16 -2.34 11.70 -9.16
C LEU A 16 -2.95 12.03 -7.79
N PHE A 17 -2.54 13.14 -7.17
CA PHE A 17 -3.14 13.58 -5.91
C PHE A 17 -4.65 13.84 -6.02
N HIS A 18 -5.08 14.49 -7.11
CA HIS A 18 -6.50 14.69 -7.37
C HIS A 18 -7.26 13.35 -7.45
N LEU A 19 -6.73 12.37 -8.17
CA LEU A 19 -7.31 11.03 -8.23
C LEU A 19 -7.43 10.42 -6.82
N PHE A 20 -6.36 10.47 -6.03
CA PHE A 20 -6.32 9.85 -4.70
C PHE A 20 -7.38 10.46 -3.78
N ASP A 21 -7.44 11.80 -3.72
CA ASP A 21 -8.37 12.53 -2.86
C ASP A 21 -9.82 12.33 -3.32
N ARG A 22 -10.06 12.44 -4.64
CA ARG A 22 -11.40 12.30 -5.23
C ARG A 22 -11.93 10.88 -5.05
N PHE A 23 -11.10 9.88 -5.29
CA PHE A 23 -11.46 8.48 -5.11
C PHE A 23 -11.78 8.19 -3.64
N SER A 24 -10.90 8.58 -2.71
CA SER A 24 -11.15 8.39 -1.28
C SER A 24 -12.41 9.09 -0.80
N PHE A 25 -12.73 10.27 -1.34
CA PHE A 25 -13.97 10.97 -1.02
C PHE A 25 -15.19 10.21 -1.56
N LEU A 26 -15.17 9.79 -2.82
CA LEU A 26 -16.28 9.07 -3.44
C LEU A 26 -16.54 7.73 -2.74
N THR A 27 -15.52 6.91 -2.50
CA THR A 27 -15.70 5.59 -1.85
C THR A 27 -16.10 5.66 -0.38
N SER A 28 -15.99 6.83 0.26
CA SER A 28 -16.54 7.07 1.60
C SER A 28 -18.05 7.35 1.61
N GLN A 29 -18.65 7.69 0.46
CA GLN A 29 -20.06 8.05 0.38
C GLN A 29 -20.96 6.82 0.37
N PRO A 30 -22.08 6.83 1.13
CA PRO A 30 -23.02 5.71 1.17
C PRO A 30 -23.54 5.29 -0.20
N GLU A 31 -23.79 6.24 -1.10
CA GLU A 31 -24.28 5.98 -2.46
C GLU A 31 -23.29 5.14 -3.27
N VAL A 32 -22.00 5.45 -3.14
CA VAL A 32 -20.93 4.74 -3.86
C VAL A 32 -20.69 3.37 -3.21
N LYS A 33 -20.70 3.28 -1.88
CA LYS A 33 -20.61 1.99 -1.18
C LYS A 33 -21.74 1.04 -1.60
N ASN A 34 -22.97 1.54 -1.67
CA ASN A 34 -24.13 0.79 -2.14
C ASN A 34 -24.00 0.40 -3.62
N ARG A 35 -23.38 1.25 -4.45
CA ARG A 35 -23.10 0.92 -5.86
C ARG A 35 -22.11 -0.24 -5.97
N ILE A 36 -21.05 -0.26 -5.16
CA ILE A 36 -20.05 -1.35 -5.18
C ILE A 36 -20.67 -2.64 -4.64
N SER A 37 -21.31 -2.61 -3.48
CA SER A 37 -21.94 -3.80 -2.89
C SER A 37 -23.09 -4.36 -3.73
N GLY A 38 -23.89 -3.49 -4.35
CA GLY A 38 -24.94 -3.90 -5.29
C GLY A 38 -24.38 -4.64 -6.51
N ALA A 39 -23.25 -4.19 -7.05
CA ALA A 39 -22.60 -4.89 -8.17
C ALA A 39 -22.06 -6.27 -7.77
N VAL A 40 -21.53 -6.41 -6.54
CA VAL A 40 -21.11 -7.71 -5.98
C VAL A 40 -22.30 -8.65 -5.84
N GLN A 41 -23.46 -8.15 -5.38
CA GLN A 41 -24.70 -8.93 -5.34
C GLN A 41 -25.15 -9.40 -6.74
N ASP A 42 -24.90 -8.58 -7.77
CA ASP A 42 -25.11 -8.91 -9.17
C ASP A 42 -23.98 -9.77 -9.79
N LYS A 43 -23.08 -10.32 -8.97
CA LYS A 43 -21.95 -11.18 -9.35
C LYS A 43 -20.88 -10.50 -10.20
N GLN A 44 -20.74 -9.19 -10.08
CA GLN A 44 -19.60 -8.45 -10.61
C GLN A 44 -18.49 -8.37 -9.56
N GLU A 45 -17.25 -8.18 -9.99
CA GLU A 45 -16.12 -7.98 -9.07
C GLU A 45 -16.14 -6.55 -8.54
N ALA A 46 -15.91 -6.34 -7.24
CA ALA A 46 -15.89 -4.98 -6.67
C ALA A 46 -14.82 -4.11 -7.35
N VAL A 47 -13.67 -4.72 -7.69
CA VAL A 47 -12.57 -4.06 -8.40
C VAL A 47 -12.98 -3.49 -9.76
N ALA A 48 -13.96 -4.10 -10.45
CA ALA A 48 -14.45 -3.57 -11.71
C ALA A 48 -15.20 -2.24 -11.50
N VAL A 49 -15.94 -2.12 -10.39
CA VAL A 49 -16.66 -0.89 -10.02
C VAL A 49 -15.70 0.18 -9.53
N THR A 50 -14.72 -0.18 -8.69
CA THR A 50 -13.70 0.79 -8.24
C THR A 50 -12.86 1.29 -9.42
N THR A 51 -12.53 0.41 -10.37
CA THR A 51 -11.89 0.80 -11.64
C THR A 51 -12.78 1.78 -12.41
N ALA A 52 -14.08 1.50 -12.57
CA ALA A 52 -15.00 2.42 -13.25
C ALA A 52 -15.07 3.80 -12.56
N ILE A 53 -14.98 3.85 -11.22
CA ILE A 53 -14.90 5.11 -10.47
C ILE A 53 -13.59 5.85 -10.80
N GLN A 54 -12.45 5.15 -10.88
CA GLN A 54 -11.19 5.75 -11.34
C GLN A 54 -11.32 6.31 -12.76
N GLU A 55 -11.97 5.58 -13.66
CA GLU A 55 -12.23 6.02 -15.04
C GLU A 55 -13.10 7.28 -15.09
N GLU A 56 -14.16 7.36 -14.27
CA GLU A 56 -15.00 8.55 -14.12
C GLU A 56 -14.18 9.78 -13.68
N ILE A 57 -13.29 9.61 -12.69
CA ILE A 57 -12.41 10.68 -12.20
C ILE A 57 -11.42 11.10 -13.29
N PHE A 58 -10.86 10.16 -14.05
CA PHE A 58 -10.00 10.49 -15.19
C PHE A 58 -10.74 11.33 -16.24
N LEU A 59 -11.98 10.99 -16.57
CA LEU A 59 -12.80 11.78 -17.48
C LEU A 59 -13.09 13.18 -16.93
N GLU A 60 -13.40 13.32 -15.63
CA GLU A 60 -13.57 14.62 -14.95
C GLU A 60 -12.32 15.50 -15.10
N MET A 61 -11.12 14.90 -15.05
CA MET A 61 -9.83 15.57 -15.23
C MET A 61 -9.45 15.82 -16.70
N GLY A 62 -10.24 15.34 -17.67
CA GLY A 62 -9.88 15.41 -19.09
C GLY A 62 -8.74 14.45 -19.48
N VAL A 63 -8.61 13.32 -18.77
CA VAL A 63 -7.65 12.25 -19.04
C VAL A 63 -8.38 11.07 -19.69
N ASP A 64 -7.77 10.45 -20.70
CA ASP A 64 -8.28 9.20 -21.26
C ASP A 64 -8.18 8.08 -20.20
N PRO A 65 -9.28 7.38 -19.87
CA PRO A 65 -9.27 6.41 -18.78
C PRO A 65 -8.27 5.26 -18.95
N ARG A 66 -8.15 4.72 -20.17
CA ARG A 66 -7.21 3.61 -20.44
C ARG A 66 -5.78 4.07 -20.27
N PHE A 67 -5.46 5.27 -20.73
CA PHE A 67 -4.18 5.90 -20.49
C PHE A 67 -3.92 6.13 -18.99
N GLY A 68 -4.91 6.67 -18.26
CA GLY A 68 -4.82 6.92 -16.82
C GLY A 68 -4.52 5.66 -16.01
N ILE A 69 -5.29 4.59 -16.24
CA ILE A 69 -5.07 3.27 -15.62
C ILE A 69 -3.68 2.72 -15.97
N SER A 70 -3.26 2.82 -17.23
CA SER A 70 -1.91 2.39 -17.63
C SER A 70 -0.80 3.18 -16.93
N CYS A 71 -1.04 4.44 -16.57
CA CYS A 71 -0.09 5.24 -15.80
C CYS A 71 0.01 4.75 -14.35
N LEU A 72 -1.09 4.34 -13.71
CA LEU A 72 -1.07 3.86 -12.32
C LEU A 72 -0.08 2.70 -12.11
N GLY A 73 -0.03 1.76 -13.07
CA GLY A 73 0.93 0.65 -13.05
C GLY A 73 2.41 1.05 -13.18
N LYS A 74 2.71 2.34 -13.41
CA LYS A 74 4.07 2.87 -13.60
C LYS A 74 4.46 3.91 -12.54
N VAL A 75 3.56 4.28 -11.62
CA VAL A 75 3.77 5.38 -10.66
C VAL A 75 5.03 5.14 -9.83
N SER A 76 5.16 3.97 -9.19
CA SER A 76 6.32 3.67 -8.33
C SER A 76 7.66 3.64 -9.07
N THR A 77 7.67 3.36 -10.38
CA THR A 77 8.89 3.37 -11.20
C THR A 77 9.23 4.77 -11.70
N VAL A 78 8.24 5.52 -12.21
CA VAL A 78 8.47 6.86 -12.78
C VAL A 78 8.75 7.90 -11.70
N TYR A 79 8.13 7.76 -10.53
CA TYR A 79 8.25 8.66 -9.40
C TYR A 79 9.07 8.05 -8.24
N GLU A 80 10.00 7.13 -8.52
CA GLU A 80 10.82 6.45 -7.50
C GLU A 80 11.55 7.42 -6.54
N ASN A 81 11.91 8.60 -7.02
CA ASN A 81 12.62 9.62 -6.23
C ASN A 81 11.66 10.54 -5.43
N ASP A 82 10.35 10.44 -5.64
CA ASP A 82 9.31 11.22 -4.97
C ASP A 82 8.57 10.36 -3.96
N MET A 83 9.26 10.07 -2.85
CA MET A 83 8.76 9.14 -1.84
C MET A 83 7.41 9.55 -1.24
N ASP A 84 7.13 10.85 -1.12
CA ASP A 84 5.82 11.31 -0.62
C ASP A 84 4.70 10.91 -1.58
N LEU A 85 4.88 11.13 -2.89
CA LEU A 85 3.91 10.69 -3.89
C LEU A 85 3.74 9.16 -3.90
N VAL A 86 4.84 8.42 -3.83
CA VAL A 86 4.80 6.93 -3.80
C VAL A 86 4.07 6.41 -2.56
N ILE A 87 4.31 7.01 -1.38
CA ILE A 87 3.59 6.66 -0.15
C ILE A 87 2.08 6.92 -0.31
N GLN A 88 1.71 8.04 -0.90
CA GLN A 88 0.30 8.41 -1.10
C GLN A 88 -0.38 7.51 -2.14
N PHE A 89 0.36 7.07 -3.15
CA PHE A 89 -0.10 6.06 -4.11
C PHE A 89 -0.40 4.72 -3.43
N TYR A 90 0.47 4.21 -2.55
CA TYR A 90 0.18 2.98 -1.80
C TYR A 90 -0.99 3.12 -0.82
N LYS A 91 -1.16 4.30 -0.21
CA LYS A 91 -2.36 4.59 0.60
C LYS A 91 -3.63 4.56 -0.25
N PHE A 92 -3.58 5.10 -1.47
CA PHE A 92 -4.69 5.03 -2.41
C PHE A 92 -5.05 3.58 -2.78
N LEU A 93 -4.07 2.74 -3.10
CA LEU A 93 -4.30 1.32 -3.38
C LEU A 93 -4.92 0.60 -2.17
N SER A 94 -4.43 0.89 -0.96
CA SER A 94 -5.03 0.34 0.27
C SER A 94 -6.48 0.80 0.48
N LYS A 95 -6.83 2.03 0.08
CA LYS A 95 -8.23 2.51 0.13
C LYS A 95 -9.13 1.82 -0.88
N GLU A 96 -8.61 1.50 -2.06
CA GLU A 96 -9.33 0.69 -3.04
C GLU A 96 -9.56 -0.73 -2.49
N GLU A 97 -8.53 -1.37 -1.95
CA GLU A 97 -8.63 -2.70 -1.34
C GLU A 97 -9.71 -2.73 -0.24
N VAL A 98 -9.68 -1.77 0.69
CA VAL A 98 -10.68 -1.66 1.76
C VAL A 98 -12.09 -1.46 1.21
N ALA A 99 -12.28 -0.68 0.14
CA ALA A 99 -13.59 -0.47 -0.47
C ALA A 99 -14.11 -1.74 -1.17
N CYS A 100 -13.22 -2.55 -1.76
CA CYS A 100 -13.57 -3.85 -2.30
C CYS A 100 -13.93 -4.84 -1.18
N ASP A 101 -13.08 -4.96 -0.16
CA ASP A 101 -13.30 -5.83 0.99
C ASP A 101 -14.62 -5.53 1.70
N GLU A 102 -14.94 -4.24 1.92
CA GLU A 102 -16.19 -3.82 2.56
C GLU A 102 -17.44 -4.27 1.76
N ALA A 103 -17.31 -4.37 0.43
CA ALA A 103 -18.40 -4.77 -0.45
C ALA A 103 -18.50 -6.28 -0.64
N GLU A 104 -17.37 -6.99 -0.57
CA GLU A 104 -17.26 -8.43 -0.82
C GLU A 104 -17.46 -9.27 0.44
N LEU A 105 -16.99 -8.76 1.59
CA LEU A 105 -17.07 -9.46 2.87
C LEU A 105 -18.35 -9.12 3.62
N GLY A 106 -18.80 -10.04 4.48
CA GLY A 106 -19.83 -9.72 5.46
C GLY A 106 -19.31 -8.73 6.52
N GLU A 107 -20.21 -8.02 7.22
CA GLU A 107 -19.84 -7.03 8.24
C GLU A 107 -18.86 -7.58 9.30
N GLU A 108 -19.06 -8.83 9.73
CA GLU A 108 -18.21 -9.51 10.72
C GLU A 108 -16.81 -9.82 10.15
N GLU A 109 -16.75 -10.46 8.98
CA GLU A 109 -15.49 -10.82 8.32
C GLU A 109 -14.67 -9.57 7.95
N PHE A 110 -15.35 -8.51 7.49
CA PHE A 110 -14.72 -7.23 7.21
C PHE A 110 -14.14 -6.58 8.47
N ALA A 111 -14.90 -6.58 9.57
CA ALA A 111 -14.44 -6.03 10.85
C ALA A 111 -13.24 -6.81 11.40
N GLU A 112 -13.25 -8.14 11.30
CA GLU A 112 -12.12 -8.98 11.69
C GLU A 112 -10.88 -8.70 10.83
N LYS A 113 -11.03 -8.66 9.50
CA LYS A 113 -9.93 -8.34 8.57
C LYS A 113 -9.32 -6.97 8.89
N LEU A 114 -10.16 -5.96 9.13
CA LEU A 114 -9.72 -4.61 9.45
C LEU A 114 -8.96 -4.56 10.79
N LEU A 115 -9.44 -5.28 11.81
CA LEU A 115 -8.75 -5.38 13.10
C LEU A 115 -7.39 -6.06 12.95
N ASN A 116 -7.32 -7.18 12.24
CA ASN A 116 -6.08 -7.92 12.00
C ASN A 116 -5.05 -7.04 11.24
N GLN A 117 -5.51 -6.27 10.25
CA GLN A 117 -4.66 -5.34 9.52
C GLN A 117 -4.14 -4.21 10.42
N GLN A 118 -4.98 -3.65 11.31
CA GLN A 118 -4.55 -2.63 12.27
C GLN A 118 -3.51 -3.18 13.25
N MET A 119 -3.75 -4.37 13.82
CA MET A 119 -2.80 -5.02 14.73
C MET A 119 -1.45 -5.27 14.04
N LEU A 120 -1.46 -5.73 12.79
CA LEU A 120 -0.24 -5.94 12.01
C LEU A 120 0.54 -4.62 11.82
N GLN A 121 -0.15 -3.53 11.47
CA GLN A 121 0.48 -2.21 11.31
C GLN A 121 1.09 -1.70 12.63
N GLU A 122 0.42 -1.93 13.76
CA GLU A 122 0.94 -1.57 15.07
C GLU A 122 2.22 -2.36 15.41
N GLN A 123 2.25 -3.66 15.11
CA GLN A 123 3.42 -4.50 15.31
C GLN A 123 4.60 -4.08 14.41
N GLN A 124 4.34 -3.79 13.12
CA GLN A 124 5.35 -3.25 12.21
C GLN A 124 5.92 -1.93 12.73
N LEU A 125 5.07 -1.04 13.25
CA LEU A 125 5.50 0.24 13.83
C LEU A 125 6.34 0.03 15.09
N GLU A 126 5.97 -0.90 15.97
CA GLU A 126 6.73 -1.24 17.16
C GLU A 126 8.11 -1.81 16.81
N MET A 127 8.17 -2.72 15.82
CA MET A 127 9.41 -3.24 15.26
C MET A 127 10.32 -2.12 14.75
N LEU A 128 9.79 -1.18 13.95
CA LEU A 128 10.56 -0.04 13.43
C LEU A 128 11.05 0.90 14.56
N LYS A 129 10.25 1.10 15.61
CA LYS A 129 10.66 1.85 16.81
C LYS A 129 11.79 1.12 17.55
N TYR A 130 11.72 -0.21 17.66
CA TYR A 130 12.76 -1.03 18.26
C TYR A 130 14.06 -0.98 17.47
N MET A 131 13.96 -1.15 16.14
CA MET A 131 15.08 -1.09 15.20
C MET A 131 15.86 0.23 15.28
N ARG A 132 15.17 1.35 15.54
CA ARG A 132 15.82 2.68 15.70
C ARG A 132 16.84 2.75 16.84
N LYS A 133 16.83 1.79 17.79
CA LYS A 133 17.81 1.73 18.89
C LYS A 133 19.21 1.29 18.43
N PHE A 134 19.33 0.68 17.25
CA PHE A 134 20.60 0.18 16.71
C PHE A 134 21.30 1.24 15.85
N ASN A 135 22.58 1.01 15.52
CA ASN A 135 23.31 1.88 14.59
C ASN A 135 22.85 1.66 13.13
N LEU A 136 23.25 2.53 12.21
CA LEU A 136 22.78 2.47 10.82
C LEU A 136 23.15 1.16 10.10
N ASP A 137 24.34 0.61 10.34
CA ASP A 137 24.78 -0.64 9.70
C ASP A 137 23.88 -1.81 10.15
N ASP A 138 23.59 -1.89 11.44
CA ASP A 138 22.69 -2.87 12.02
C ASP A 138 21.25 -2.67 11.54
N GLN A 139 20.76 -1.43 11.45
CA GLN A 139 19.43 -1.12 10.88
C GLN A 139 19.32 -1.58 9.43
N SER A 140 20.36 -1.34 8.62
CA SER A 140 20.42 -1.80 7.23
C SER A 140 20.39 -3.34 7.14
N ALA A 141 21.15 -4.04 7.99
CA ALA A 141 21.14 -5.50 8.03
C ALA A 141 19.77 -6.06 8.45
N ILE A 142 19.09 -5.43 9.41
CA ILE A 142 17.73 -5.79 9.84
C ILE A 142 16.74 -5.62 8.68
N LEU A 143 16.77 -4.48 7.98
CA LEU A 143 15.89 -4.22 6.84
C LEU A 143 16.15 -5.17 5.67
N GLU A 144 17.41 -5.49 5.38
CA GLU A 144 17.76 -6.47 4.35
C GLU A 144 17.23 -7.86 4.72
N LYS A 145 17.33 -8.24 6.00
CA LYS A 145 16.79 -9.53 6.45
C LYS A 145 15.27 -9.57 6.40
N LEU A 146 14.60 -8.48 6.78
CA LEU A 146 13.15 -8.33 6.67
C LEU A 146 12.71 -8.46 5.21
N HIS A 147 13.42 -7.81 4.29
CA HIS A 147 13.14 -7.92 2.86
C HIS A 147 13.25 -9.37 2.35
N GLN A 148 14.33 -10.08 2.70
CA GLN A 148 14.48 -11.51 2.38
C GLN A 148 13.36 -12.36 3.00
N HIS A 149 12.94 -12.04 4.22
CA HIS A 149 11.85 -12.75 4.89
C HIS A 149 10.53 -12.58 4.13
N MET A 150 10.22 -11.35 3.70
CA MET A 150 9.07 -11.06 2.86
C MET A 150 9.13 -11.77 1.50
N GLU A 151 10.29 -11.75 0.83
CA GLU A 151 10.49 -12.45 -0.45
C GLU A 151 10.27 -13.96 -0.31
N ASN A 152 10.86 -14.59 0.71
CA ASN A 152 10.69 -16.02 0.97
C ASN A 152 9.25 -16.38 1.34
N GLY A 153 8.53 -15.44 1.95
CA GLY A 153 7.11 -15.52 2.26
C GLY A 153 6.17 -15.16 1.13
N ASN A 154 6.68 -14.95 -0.10
CA ASN A 154 5.89 -14.49 -1.24
C ASN A 154 5.08 -13.21 -0.95
N TYR A 155 5.63 -12.34 -0.11
CA TYR A 155 5.04 -11.09 0.35
C TYR A 155 3.70 -11.24 1.10
N GLU A 156 3.46 -12.40 1.72
CA GLU A 156 2.34 -12.56 2.64
C GLU A 156 2.46 -11.59 3.83
N SER A 157 1.32 -11.05 4.28
CA SER A 157 1.27 -9.95 5.25
C SER A 157 1.98 -10.29 6.58
N GLU A 158 1.87 -11.54 7.05
CA GLU A 158 2.49 -12.02 8.28
C GLU A 158 4.03 -12.00 8.24
N THR A 159 4.63 -12.02 7.04
CA THR A 159 6.09 -12.05 6.87
C THR A 159 6.76 -10.67 6.95
N SER A 160 5.96 -9.62 7.14
CA SER A 160 6.40 -8.24 7.22
C SER A 160 6.88 -7.78 8.62
N ILE A 161 7.03 -8.72 9.56
CA ILE A 161 7.45 -8.47 10.94
C ILE A 161 8.62 -9.37 11.31
N LEU A 162 9.56 -8.81 12.09
CA LEU A 162 10.58 -9.54 12.83
C LEU A 162 10.35 -9.32 14.33
N SER A 163 10.43 -10.39 15.12
CA SER A 163 10.41 -10.29 16.57
C SER A 163 11.68 -9.62 17.11
N ALA A 164 11.64 -9.16 18.36
CA ALA A 164 12.82 -8.57 19.01
C ALA A 164 13.99 -9.57 19.07
N GLU A 165 13.69 -10.85 19.32
CA GLU A 165 14.69 -11.94 19.34
C GLU A 165 15.33 -12.13 17.96
N GLN A 166 14.52 -12.14 16.90
CA GLN A 166 15.03 -12.23 15.52
C GLN A 166 15.91 -11.03 15.15
N ILE A 167 15.54 -9.83 15.59
CA ILE A 167 16.35 -8.62 15.41
C ILE A 167 17.70 -8.74 16.14
N GLU A 168 17.70 -9.23 17.38
CA GLU A 168 18.92 -9.41 18.16
C GLU A 168 19.87 -10.49 17.60
N GLU A 169 19.34 -11.48 16.90
CA GLU A 169 20.14 -12.49 16.20
C GLU A 169 20.84 -11.93 14.95
N ILE A 170 20.23 -10.95 14.28
CA ILE A 170 20.78 -10.29 13.08
C ILE A 170 21.93 -9.36 13.48
N VAL A 171 21.77 -8.65 14.60
CA VAL A 171 22.79 -7.72 15.10
C VAL A 171 23.99 -8.54 15.58
N PRO A 172 25.21 -8.31 15.03
CA PRO A 172 26.37 -9.06 15.46
C PRO A 172 26.59 -8.84 16.96
N ARG A 173 26.45 -9.91 17.76
CA ARG A 173 27.03 -9.93 19.10
C ARG A 173 28.52 -9.68 18.90
N LYS A 174 29.03 -8.51 19.28
CA LYS A 174 30.47 -8.27 19.36
C LYS A 174 31.05 -9.23 20.41
N VAL A 175 31.34 -10.46 20.01
CA VAL A 175 32.26 -11.33 20.73
C VAL A 175 33.64 -10.83 20.37
N SER A 176 34.21 -9.97 21.21
CA SER A 176 35.67 -9.81 21.25
C SER A 176 36.19 -10.70 22.39
N PRO A 177 37.12 -11.64 22.12
CA PRO A 177 37.70 -12.47 23.16
C PRO A 177 38.58 -11.57 24.04
N LEU A 178 38.13 -11.29 25.26
CA LEU A 178 38.97 -10.64 26.26
C LEU A 178 39.96 -11.66 26.82
N TYR A 179 41.17 -11.60 26.27
CA TYR A 179 42.45 -11.87 26.94
C TYR A 179 42.71 -13.31 27.45
N THR A 180 43.58 -14.04 26.76
CA THR A 180 44.39 -15.11 27.37
C THR A 180 45.71 -14.51 27.90
N PRO A 181 45.95 -14.47 29.21
CA PRO A 181 47.26 -14.10 29.75
C PRO A 181 48.27 -15.22 29.45
N ARG A 182 49.48 -14.83 29.08
CA ARG A 182 50.65 -15.71 29.02
C ARG A 182 51.18 -16.00 30.42
#